data_AF-A0A6A3B9C3-F1
#
_entry.id   AF-A0A6A3B9C3-F1
#
_cell.length_a   1.000
_cell.length_b   1.000
_cell.length_c   1.000
_cell.angle_alpha   90.00
_cell.angle_beta   90.00
_cell.angle_gamma   90.00
#
_symmetry.space_group_name_H-M   'P 1'
#
loop_
_entity.id
_entity.type
_entity.pdbx_description
1 polymer ?
#
loop_
_entity_poly.entity_id
_entity_poly.type
_entity_poly.pdbx_seq_one_letter_code
_entity_poly.pdbx_strand_id
1 'polypeptide(L)'
;MEELQMQFMAQTSGLNNKGMGKKRARRSSAKVERKIIEKNRRNNMKNLYSKLYSLLPRRDSKELLSLPDQIDEAVNHIKRLKTRLNEYKEKKKGLMGRKRSYTSSTATETSVSLKSPELKINEHGSAMEVVLTTGTDRQSMFYDMICILNQHGADVLNASFSAVGNTVFHVVHAEIGAFVAAQIVKNKLNKLVHGSSYEDDQLQQELWSFEIHPEMWDLNYEIYPETWDFPIM
;
A
#
# COMPACT_ATOMS: atom_id res chain seq x y z
N MET A 1 -66.98 9.10 70.86
CA MET A 1 -66.09 10.08 70.20
C MET A 1 -64.65 9.57 70.07
N GLU A 2 -64.38 8.27 70.27
CA GLU A 2 -63.01 7.72 70.15
C GLU A 2 -62.86 6.71 68.99
N GLU A 3 -63.96 6.14 68.47
CA GLU A 3 -63.91 5.27 67.29
C GLU A 3 -63.70 6.03 65.98
N LEU A 4 -64.08 7.32 65.93
CA LEU A 4 -63.83 8.20 64.78
C LEU A 4 -62.37 8.69 64.71
N GLN A 5 -61.63 8.64 65.82
CA GLN A 5 -60.22 9.03 65.86
C GLN A 5 -59.30 7.91 65.36
N MET A 6 -59.67 6.64 65.55
CA MET A 6 -58.91 5.49 65.01
C MET A 6 -59.17 5.22 63.53
N GLN A 7 -60.33 5.65 62.99
CA GLN A 7 -60.61 5.54 61.55
C GLN A 7 -59.82 6.56 60.71
N PHE A 8 -59.47 7.72 61.29
CA PHE A 8 -58.75 8.78 60.58
C PHE A 8 -57.23 8.53 60.46
N MET A 9 -56.67 7.64 61.28
CA MET A 9 -55.24 7.30 61.26
C MET A 9 -54.92 6.05 60.41
N ALA A 10 -55.93 5.32 59.94
CA ALA A 10 -55.77 4.09 59.16
C ALA A 10 -55.87 4.28 57.63
N GLN A 11 -56.17 5.50 57.14
CA GLN A 11 -56.19 5.80 55.70
C GLN A 11 -55.02 6.68 55.30
N THR A 12 -54.27 6.18 54.32
CA THR A 12 -53.08 6.75 53.69
C THR A 12 -51.73 6.50 54.38
N SER A 13 -51.58 5.28 54.89
CA SER A 13 -50.41 4.48 54.53
C SER A 13 -50.20 4.52 53.00
N GLY A 14 -49.08 5.08 52.52
CA GLY A 14 -48.80 5.08 51.09
C GLY A 14 -47.67 5.99 50.67
N LEU A 15 -46.45 5.68 51.11
CA LEU A 15 -45.21 6.22 50.53
C LEU A 15 -45.14 5.86 49.03
N ASN A 16 -45.74 6.68 48.17
CA ASN A 16 -45.65 6.54 46.73
C ASN A 16 -44.42 7.27 46.18
N ASN A 17 -43.23 6.94 46.68
CA ASN A 17 -41.94 7.47 46.22
C ASN A 17 -41.22 6.52 45.23
N LYS A 18 -41.87 5.45 44.74
CA LYS A 18 -41.27 4.48 43.80
C LYS A 18 -41.04 5.02 42.39
N GLY A 19 -41.71 6.10 41.98
CA GLY A 19 -41.58 6.71 40.64
C GLY A 19 -40.43 7.72 40.49
N MET A 20 -40.18 8.53 41.52
CA MET A 20 -39.14 9.59 41.48
C MET A 20 -37.72 9.04 41.57
N GLY A 21 -37.50 7.98 42.37
CA GLY A 21 -36.20 7.31 42.49
C GLY A 21 -35.75 6.64 41.20
N LYS A 22 -36.64 5.94 40.49
CA LYS A 22 -36.34 5.28 39.20
C LYS A 22 -36.01 6.29 38.10
N LYS A 23 -36.74 7.41 37.99
CA LYS A 23 -36.45 8.45 36.99
C LYS A 23 -35.12 9.16 37.26
N ARG A 24 -34.78 9.45 38.53
CA ARG A 24 -33.48 10.04 38.89
C ARG A 24 -32.31 9.08 38.65
N ALA A 25 -32.46 7.80 39.01
CA ALA A 25 -31.44 6.77 38.78
C ALA A 25 -31.15 6.53 37.28
N ARG A 26 -32.20 6.49 36.45
CA ARG A 26 -32.05 6.41 34.98
C ARG A 26 -31.38 7.64 34.38
N ARG A 27 -31.71 8.84 34.87
CA ARG A 27 -31.05 10.09 34.43
C ARG A 27 -29.58 10.13 34.85
N SER A 28 -29.23 9.64 36.04
CA SER A 28 -27.84 9.55 36.48
C SER A 28 -27.06 8.49 35.70
N SER A 29 -27.64 7.32 35.39
CA SER A 29 -26.98 6.31 34.56
C SER A 29 -26.74 6.82 33.15
N ALA A 30 -27.73 7.45 32.51
CA ALA A 30 -27.59 8.08 31.20
C ALA A 30 -26.55 9.22 31.20
N LYS A 31 -26.38 9.94 32.32
CA LYS A 31 -25.32 10.95 32.45
C LYS A 31 -23.93 10.32 32.56
N VAL A 32 -23.80 9.19 33.26
CA VAL A 32 -22.55 8.44 33.36
C VAL A 32 -22.20 7.80 32.02
N GLU A 33 -23.17 7.20 31.35
CA GLU A 33 -23.03 6.61 30.01
C GLU A 33 -22.54 7.64 28.99
N ARG A 34 -23.17 8.82 28.92
CA ARG A 34 -22.70 9.93 28.07
C ARG A 34 -21.27 10.34 28.37
N LYS A 35 -20.85 10.38 29.64
CA LYS A 35 -19.47 10.68 30.02
C LYS A 35 -18.48 9.61 29.55
N ILE A 36 -18.87 8.33 29.61
CA ILE A 36 -18.05 7.20 29.14
C ILE A 36 -17.93 7.25 27.61
N ILE A 37 -19.03 7.44 26.90
CA ILE A 37 -19.05 7.56 25.43
C ILE A 37 -18.13 8.70 24.98
N GLU A 38 -18.26 9.88 25.58
CA GLU A 38 -17.42 11.02 25.24
C GLU A 38 -15.94 10.79 25.62
N LYS A 39 -15.65 10.12 26.73
CA LYS A 39 -14.28 9.71 27.09
C LYS A 39 -13.70 8.76 26.03
N ASN A 40 -14.47 7.76 25.61
CA ASN A 40 -14.06 6.82 24.58
C ASN A 40 -13.80 7.53 23.24
N ARG A 41 -14.67 8.47 22.85
CA ARG A 41 -14.49 9.30 21.66
C ARG A 41 -13.17 10.09 21.71
N ARG A 42 -12.86 10.75 22.83
CA ARG A 42 -11.60 11.49 23.01
C ARG A 42 -10.37 10.60 23.02
N ASN A 43 -10.46 9.43 23.66
CA ASN A 43 -9.36 8.46 23.66
C ASN A 43 -9.11 7.92 22.24
N ASN A 44 -10.17 7.66 21.47
CA ASN A 44 -10.05 7.25 20.08
C ASN A 44 -9.32 8.32 19.25
N MET A 45 -9.74 9.59 19.37
CA MET A 45 -9.04 10.69 18.69
C MET A 45 -7.56 10.78 19.06
N LYS A 46 -7.23 10.64 20.36
CA LYS A 46 -5.84 10.63 20.84
C LYS A 46 -5.02 9.49 20.22
N ASN A 47 -5.61 8.30 20.09
CA ASN A 47 -4.95 7.15 19.46
C ASN A 47 -4.70 7.39 17.97
N LEU A 48 -5.68 7.96 17.25
CA LEU A 48 -5.53 8.29 15.83
C LEU A 48 -4.41 9.29 15.60
N TYR A 49 -4.34 10.36 16.39
CA TYR A 49 -3.24 11.32 16.34
C TYR A 49 -1.89 10.65 16.60
N SER A 50 -1.80 9.81 17.65
CA SER A 50 -0.56 9.08 17.95
C SER A 50 -0.11 8.19 16.78
N LYS A 51 -1.07 7.51 16.12
CA LYS A 51 -0.79 6.72 14.92
C LYS A 51 -0.32 7.59 13.76
N LEU A 52 -0.99 8.71 13.48
CA LEU A 52 -0.59 9.64 12.43
C LEU A 52 0.85 10.11 12.63
N TYR A 53 1.21 10.56 13.82
CA TYR A 53 2.54 11.10 14.10
C TYR A 53 3.64 10.04 14.10
N SER A 54 3.31 8.77 14.39
CA SER A 54 4.25 7.66 14.23
C SER A 54 4.68 7.39 12.78
N LEU A 55 3.88 7.84 11.80
CA LEU A 55 4.16 7.70 10.37
C LEU A 55 4.96 8.88 9.80
N LEU A 56 5.16 9.94 10.58
CA LEU A 56 5.92 11.11 10.15
C LEU A 56 7.42 10.90 10.40
N PRO A 57 8.29 11.53 9.58
CA PRO A 57 9.72 11.52 9.83
C PRO A 57 10.03 12.02 11.24
N ARG A 58 10.86 11.29 11.96
CA ARG A 58 11.23 11.64 13.33
C ARG A 58 11.90 13.01 13.33
N ARG A 59 11.30 13.97 14.04
CA ARG A 59 11.91 15.28 14.25
C ARG A 59 12.92 15.18 15.40
N ASP A 60 14.11 15.73 15.17
CA ASP A 60 15.15 15.81 16.19
C ASP A 60 14.90 16.95 17.20
N SER A 61 14.01 17.89 16.88
CA SER A 61 13.61 18.98 17.78
C SER A 61 12.48 18.54 18.71
N LYS A 62 12.72 18.64 20.02
CA LYS A 62 11.73 18.45 21.11
C LYS A 62 10.75 19.64 21.20
N GLU A 63 10.33 20.19 20.09
CA GLU A 63 9.41 21.34 20.07
C GLU A 63 7.97 20.83 20.18
N LEU A 64 7.31 21.16 21.29
CA LEU A 64 5.91 20.84 21.53
C LEU A 64 5.04 21.69 20.60
N LEU A 65 4.84 21.23 19.37
CA LEU A 65 3.96 21.89 18.41
C LEU A 65 2.50 21.80 18.83
N SER A 66 1.70 22.80 18.47
CA SER A 66 0.26 22.76 18.69
C SER A 66 -0.39 21.67 17.85
N LEU A 67 -1.56 21.18 18.27
CA LEU A 67 -2.27 20.12 17.53
C LEU A 67 -2.54 20.49 16.05
N PRO A 68 -2.98 21.73 15.72
CA PRO A 68 -3.07 22.19 14.33
C PRO A 68 -1.74 22.10 13.57
N ASP A 69 -0.65 22.61 14.15
CA ASP A 69 0.66 22.62 13.46
C ASP A 69 1.18 21.22 13.18
N GLN A 70 0.88 20.25 14.06
CA GLN A 70 1.21 18.85 13.85
C GLN A 70 0.40 18.22 12.70
N ILE A 71 -0.87 18.63 12.54
CA ILE A 71 -1.70 18.21 11.39
C ILE A 71 -1.16 18.83 10.10
N ASP A 72 -0.80 20.11 10.12
CA ASP A 72 -0.24 20.82 8.97
C ASP A 72 1.10 20.21 8.53
N GLU A 73 1.92 19.75 9.48
CA GLU A 73 3.10 18.97 9.13
C GLU A 73 2.73 17.70 8.36
N ALA A 74 1.76 16.93 8.85
CA ALA A 74 1.36 15.70 8.18
C ALA A 74 0.89 15.98 6.74
N VAL A 75 0.13 17.05 6.54
CA VAL A 75 -0.28 17.52 5.21
C VAL A 75 0.94 17.86 4.35
N ASN A 76 1.90 18.61 4.89
CA ASN A 76 3.11 18.98 4.18
C ASN A 76 3.99 17.76 3.85
N HIS A 77 4.03 16.76 4.72
CA HIS A 77 4.72 15.50 4.46
C HIS A 77 4.09 14.74 3.29
N ILE A 78 2.76 14.62 3.28
CA ILE A 78 2.02 14.00 2.16
C ILE A 78 2.31 14.74 0.86
N LYS A 79 2.30 16.08 0.86
CA LYS A 79 2.65 16.89 -0.32
C LYS A 79 4.07 16.58 -0.82
N ARG A 80 5.07 16.56 0.06
CA ARG A 80 6.46 16.21 -0.31
C ARG A 80 6.56 14.80 -0.90
N LEU A 81 5.87 13.82 -0.32
CA LEU A 81 5.85 12.45 -0.85
C LEU A 81 5.25 12.39 -2.26
N LYS A 82 4.12 13.10 -2.49
CA LYS A 82 3.51 13.20 -3.82
C LYS A 82 4.47 13.81 -4.85
N THR A 83 5.17 14.88 -4.50
CA THR A 83 6.17 15.50 -5.39
C THR A 83 7.32 14.53 -5.72
N ARG A 84 7.91 13.88 -4.70
CA ARG A 84 8.99 12.90 -4.91
C ARG A 84 8.56 11.73 -5.78
N LEU A 85 7.33 11.26 -5.60
CA LEU A 85 6.76 10.19 -6.42
C LEU A 85 6.68 10.61 -7.89
N ASN A 86 6.24 11.85 -8.18
CA ASN A 86 6.23 12.37 -9.53
C ASN A 86 7.64 12.50 -10.13
N GLU A 87 8.60 13.01 -9.36
CA GLU A 87 10.01 13.09 -9.77
C GLU A 87 10.59 11.70 -10.12
N TYR A 88 10.29 10.68 -9.32
CA TYR A 88 10.71 9.31 -9.61
C TYR A 88 10.01 8.73 -10.85
N LYS A 89 8.73 9.04 -11.06
CA LYS A 89 8.01 8.67 -12.30
C LYS A 89 8.68 9.29 -13.53
N GLU A 90 9.00 10.58 -13.50
CA GLU A 90 9.65 11.26 -14.62
C GLU A 90 11.09 10.77 -14.85
N LYS A 91 11.87 10.55 -13.78
CA LYS A 91 13.20 9.91 -13.88
C LYS A 91 13.12 8.52 -14.51
N LYS A 92 12.15 7.71 -14.10
CA LYS A 92 11.91 6.39 -14.68
C LYS A 92 11.59 6.48 -16.16
N LYS A 93 10.67 7.37 -16.57
CA LYS A 93 10.36 7.62 -18.00
C LYS A 93 11.59 8.06 -18.78
N GLY A 94 12.42 8.96 -18.24
CA GLY A 94 13.67 9.40 -18.89
C GLY A 94 14.68 8.27 -19.09
N LEU A 95 14.79 7.36 -18.12
CA LEU A 95 15.66 6.18 -18.22
C LEU A 95 15.10 5.12 -19.19
N MET A 96 13.78 4.95 -19.24
CA MET A 96 13.10 3.98 -20.10
C MET A 96 12.92 4.46 -21.55
N GLY A 97 12.78 5.76 -21.79
CA GLY A 97 12.55 6.36 -23.11
C GLY A 97 13.73 6.19 -24.07
N ARG A 98 14.91 5.81 -23.56
CA ARG A 98 16.01 5.34 -24.38
C ARG A 98 15.83 3.85 -24.67
N LYS A 99 14.77 3.50 -25.39
CA LYS A 99 14.69 2.23 -26.13
C LYS A 99 15.89 2.29 -27.09
N ARG A 100 17.04 1.73 -26.68
CA ARG A 100 18.18 1.57 -27.58
C ARG A 100 17.65 0.70 -28.69
N SER A 101 17.37 1.33 -29.83
CA SER A 101 17.12 0.63 -31.06
C SER A 101 18.31 -0.29 -31.24
N TYR A 102 18.11 -1.60 -31.09
CA TYR A 102 19.07 -2.60 -31.53
C TYR A 102 19.05 -2.67 -33.07
N THR A 103 19.05 -1.52 -33.73
CA THR A 103 19.43 -1.43 -35.13
C THR A 103 20.94 -1.44 -35.12
N SER A 104 21.48 -2.64 -35.33
CA SER A 104 22.86 -2.89 -35.70
C SER A 104 23.39 -1.74 -36.56
N SER A 105 24.29 -0.92 -36.00
CA SER A 105 25.11 -0.02 -36.81
C SER A 105 26.04 -0.90 -37.61
N THR A 106 25.62 -1.29 -38.81
CA THR A 106 26.53 -1.79 -39.83
C THR A 106 27.35 -0.62 -40.34
N ALA A 107 28.47 -0.34 -39.69
CA ALA A 107 29.58 0.34 -40.32
C ALA A 107 30.89 -0.11 -39.64
N THR A 108 31.73 -0.72 -40.47
CA THR A 108 33.17 -0.93 -40.33
C THR A 108 33.67 -1.99 -39.32
N GLU A 109 33.89 -3.19 -39.88
CA GLU A 109 35.11 -4.01 -39.73
C GLU A 109 35.62 -4.32 -38.31
N THR A 110 34.98 -5.26 -37.63
CA THR A 110 35.66 -6.43 -37.02
C THR A 110 34.59 -7.42 -36.57
N SER A 111 34.58 -8.61 -37.16
CA SER A 111 33.63 -9.68 -36.88
C SER A 111 33.87 -10.31 -35.50
N VAL A 112 33.54 -9.60 -34.42
CA VAL A 112 33.27 -10.24 -33.14
C VAL A 112 31.86 -10.79 -33.18
N SER A 113 31.73 -12.10 -33.40
CA SER A 113 30.47 -12.83 -33.27
C SER A 113 29.86 -12.54 -31.90
N LEU A 114 28.85 -11.66 -31.86
CA LEU A 114 28.06 -11.42 -30.66
C LEU A 114 27.30 -12.72 -30.39
N LYS A 115 27.73 -13.48 -29.38
CA LYS A 115 27.02 -14.69 -28.95
C LYS A 115 25.58 -14.33 -28.61
N SER A 116 24.62 -15.02 -29.23
CA SER A 116 23.21 -14.89 -28.88
C SER A 116 23.02 -15.20 -27.39
N PRO A 117 22.14 -14.47 -26.68
CA PRO A 117 21.91 -14.76 -25.27
C PRO A 117 21.30 -16.14 -25.11
N GLU A 118 21.74 -16.87 -24.09
CA GLU A 118 21.25 -18.21 -23.79
C GLU A 118 20.55 -18.19 -22.42
N LEU A 119 19.38 -18.81 -22.34
CA LEU A 119 18.58 -18.90 -21.13
C LEU A 119 18.42 -20.36 -20.72
N LYS A 120 18.71 -20.66 -19.46
CA LYS A 120 18.43 -21.95 -18.83
C LYS A 120 17.57 -21.73 -17.61
N ILE A 121 16.51 -22.52 -17.49
CA ILE A 121 15.58 -22.48 -16.36
C ILE A 121 15.55 -23.89 -15.77
N ASN A 122 15.97 -24.00 -14.51
CA ASN A 122 15.90 -25.22 -13.73
C ASN A 122 14.78 -25.08 -12.70
N GLU A 123 13.84 -26.02 -12.69
CA GLU A 123 12.69 -26.05 -11.78
C GLU A 123 12.85 -27.23 -10.83
N HIS A 124 12.86 -26.96 -9.52
CA HIS A 124 12.95 -27.95 -8.46
C HIS A 124 11.84 -27.72 -7.42
N GLY A 125 10.65 -28.25 -7.72
CA GLY A 125 9.48 -28.07 -6.85
C GLY A 125 9.00 -26.61 -6.87
N SER A 126 9.01 -25.94 -5.72
CA SER A 126 8.74 -24.50 -5.62
C SER A 126 9.97 -23.63 -5.96
N ALA A 127 11.17 -24.19 -5.94
CA ALA A 127 12.39 -23.44 -6.24
C ALA A 127 12.62 -23.38 -7.76
N MET A 128 12.96 -22.20 -8.27
CA MET A 128 13.31 -21.96 -9.65
C MET A 128 14.65 -21.24 -9.75
N GLU A 129 15.56 -21.78 -10.56
CA GLU A 129 16.84 -21.17 -10.88
C GLU A 129 16.82 -20.76 -12.35
N VAL A 130 17.13 -19.48 -12.62
CA VAL A 130 17.21 -18.92 -13.96
C VAL A 130 18.65 -18.46 -14.21
N VAL A 131 19.27 -19.06 -15.23
CA VAL A 131 20.62 -18.72 -15.68
C VAL A 131 20.53 -18.06 -17.06
N LEU A 132 20.93 -16.80 -17.13
CA LEU A 132 20.98 -16.02 -18.37
C LEU A 132 22.45 -15.72 -18.71
N THR A 133 22.89 -16.15 -19.89
CA THR A 133 24.23 -15.87 -20.42
C THR A 133 24.13 -14.80 -21.49
N THR A 134 24.85 -13.69 -21.34
CA THR A 134 24.79 -12.54 -22.26
C THR A 134 26.18 -12.05 -22.64
N GLY A 135 26.28 -11.26 -23.71
CA GLY A 135 27.42 -10.39 -23.94
C GLY A 135 27.46 -9.22 -22.93
N THR A 136 28.58 -8.51 -22.88
CA THR A 136 28.77 -7.31 -22.04
C THR A 136 27.87 -6.13 -22.44
N ASP A 137 27.30 -6.17 -23.64
CA ASP A 137 26.43 -5.15 -24.25
C ASP A 137 24.95 -5.24 -23.83
N ARG A 138 24.53 -6.34 -23.18
CA ARG A 138 23.10 -6.61 -22.87
C ARG A 138 22.78 -6.72 -21.38
N GLN A 139 23.40 -5.89 -20.56
CA GLN A 139 23.19 -5.86 -19.11
C GLN A 139 21.73 -5.55 -18.68
N SER A 140 20.94 -4.89 -19.54
CA SER A 140 19.53 -4.59 -19.25
C SER A 140 18.65 -5.84 -19.12
N MET A 141 18.98 -6.92 -19.85
CA MET A 141 18.19 -8.15 -19.83
C MET A 141 18.18 -8.83 -18.46
N PHE A 142 19.22 -8.61 -17.65
CA PHE A 142 19.27 -9.09 -16.27
C PHE A 142 18.19 -8.43 -15.41
N TYR A 143 18.05 -7.11 -15.53
CA TYR A 143 17.02 -6.35 -14.82
C TYR A 143 15.61 -6.72 -15.30
N ASP A 144 15.42 -6.89 -16.61
CA ASP A 144 14.14 -7.30 -17.18
C ASP A 144 13.72 -8.68 -16.67
N MET A 145 14.66 -9.63 -16.58
CA MET A 145 14.43 -10.95 -16.01
C MET A 145 13.96 -10.89 -14.54
N ILE A 146 14.64 -10.10 -13.69
CA ILE A 146 14.26 -9.93 -12.29
C ILE A 146 12.85 -9.31 -12.18
N CYS A 147 12.53 -8.34 -13.03
CA CYS A 147 11.20 -7.73 -13.06
C CYS A 147 10.11 -8.76 -13.41
N ILE A 148 10.33 -9.58 -14.44
CA ILE A 148 9.38 -10.62 -14.87
C ILE A 148 9.10 -11.61 -13.74
N LEU A 149 10.15 -12.02 -13.00
CA LEU A 149 10.02 -12.91 -11.86
C LEU A 149 9.12 -12.30 -10.77
N ASN A 150 9.46 -11.09 -10.32
CA ASN A 150 8.72 -10.42 -9.25
C ASN A 150 7.26 -10.11 -9.62
N GLN A 151 6.98 -9.78 -10.89
CA GLN A 151 5.62 -9.47 -11.36
C GLN A 151 4.68 -10.68 -11.30
N HIS A 152 5.19 -11.87 -11.56
CA HIS A 152 4.39 -13.09 -11.61
C HIS A 152 4.41 -13.87 -10.29
N GLY A 153 4.77 -13.19 -9.19
CA GLY A 153 4.73 -13.77 -7.84
C GLY A 153 5.86 -14.75 -7.56
N ALA A 154 6.99 -14.62 -8.26
CA ALA A 154 8.21 -15.33 -7.91
C ALA A 154 9.02 -14.49 -6.91
N ASP A 155 9.18 -14.99 -5.70
CA ASP A 155 9.98 -14.34 -4.66
C ASP A 155 11.46 -14.57 -4.95
N VAL A 156 12.15 -13.50 -5.37
CA VAL A 156 13.58 -13.56 -5.71
C VAL A 156 14.40 -13.65 -4.42
N LEU A 157 15.03 -14.81 -4.19
CA LEU A 157 15.84 -15.10 -3.00
C LEU A 157 17.29 -14.62 -3.16
N ASN A 158 17.87 -14.85 -4.34
CA ASN A 158 19.25 -14.48 -4.64
C ASN A 158 19.38 -14.09 -6.11
N ALA A 159 20.17 -13.06 -6.39
CA ALA A 159 20.51 -12.62 -7.73
C ALA A 159 21.99 -12.27 -7.78
N SER A 160 22.73 -12.95 -8.64
CA SER A 160 24.17 -12.79 -8.77
C SER A 160 24.57 -12.72 -10.24
N PHE A 161 25.72 -12.09 -10.50
CA PHE A 161 26.31 -12.08 -11.83
C PHE A 161 27.82 -12.29 -11.74
N SER A 162 28.38 -12.89 -12.78
CA SER A 162 29.82 -13.03 -12.96
C SER A 162 30.18 -12.76 -14.42
N ALA A 163 31.30 -12.07 -14.65
CA ALA A 163 31.79 -11.76 -15.98
C ALA A 163 33.11 -12.49 -16.23
N VAL A 164 33.18 -13.22 -17.33
CA VAL A 164 34.38 -13.94 -17.78
C VAL A 164 34.63 -13.58 -19.24
N GLY A 165 35.71 -12.84 -19.49
CA GLY A 165 36.02 -12.32 -20.82
C GLY A 165 34.89 -11.44 -21.37
N ASN A 166 34.34 -11.81 -22.51
CA ASN A 166 33.26 -11.06 -23.18
C ASN A 166 31.86 -11.61 -22.85
N THR A 167 31.76 -12.56 -21.92
CA THR A 167 30.51 -13.19 -21.51
C THR A 167 30.17 -12.89 -20.06
N VAL A 168 28.91 -12.60 -19.79
CA VAL A 168 28.36 -12.35 -18.46
C VAL A 168 27.33 -13.42 -18.16
N PHE A 169 27.50 -14.11 -17.04
CA PHE A 169 26.57 -15.08 -16.49
C PHE A 169 25.76 -14.41 -15.40
N HIS A 170 24.44 -14.47 -15.54
CA HIS A 170 23.49 -13.98 -14.57
C HIS A 170 22.75 -15.17 -13.98
N VAL A 171 22.67 -15.27 -12.66
CA VAL A 171 22.01 -16.37 -11.96
C VAL A 171 21.02 -15.78 -10.97
N VAL A 172 19.75 -16.17 -11.09
CA VAL A 172 18.67 -15.77 -10.18
C VAL A 172 18.01 -17.00 -9.61
N HIS A 173 17.93 -17.06 -8.29
CA HIS A 173 17.16 -18.06 -7.56
C HIS A 173 15.90 -17.40 -7.04
N ALA A 174 14.75 -17.99 -7.35
CA ALA A 174 13.45 -17.53 -6.92
C ALA A 174 12.60 -18.69 -6.40
N GLU A 175 11.64 -18.39 -5.54
CA GLU A 175 10.61 -19.34 -5.11
C GLU A 175 9.26 -18.98 -5.76
N ILE A 176 8.59 -19.97 -6.33
CA ILE A 176 7.28 -19.85 -6.97
C ILE A 176 6.28 -20.74 -6.25
N GLY A 177 5.27 -20.11 -5.65
CA GLY A 177 4.22 -20.81 -4.90
C GLY A 177 3.17 -21.52 -5.75
N ALA A 178 3.08 -21.24 -7.06
CA ALA A 178 2.06 -21.81 -7.95
C ALA A 178 2.62 -22.30 -9.28
N PHE A 179 2.32 -23.55 -9.66
CA PHE A 179 2.78 -24.16 -10.92
C PHE A 179 2.35 -23.38 -12.18
N VAL A 180 1.16 -22.78 -12.17
CA VAL A 180 0.66 -21.94 -13.27
C VAL A 180 1.52 -20.69 -13.45
N ALA A 181 2.02 -20.12 -12.35
CA ALA A 181 2.91 -18.95 -12.39
C ALA A 181 4.28 -19.30 -13.00
N ALA A 182 4.83 -20.48 -12.69
CA ALA A 182 6.10 -20.95 -13.26
C ALA A 182 6.07 -21.03 -14.79
N GLN A 183 5.00 -21.56 -15.38
CA GLN A 183 4.86 -21.64 -16.84
C GLN A 183 4.75 -20.26 -17.51
N ILE A 184 4.02 -19.33 -16.89
CA ILE A 184 3.91 -17.95 -17.38
C ILE A 184 5.27 -17.26 -17.36
N VAL A 185 5.98 -17.35 -16.24
CA VAL A 185 7.34 -16.80 -16.07
C VAL A 185 8.28 -17.37 -17.14
N LYS A 186 8.31 -18.69 -17.31
CA LYS A 186 9.15 -19.36 -18.31
C LYS A 186 8.88 -18.89 -19.72
N ASN A 187 7.61 -18.78 -20.12
CA ASN A 187 7.23 -18.29 -21.44
C ASN A 187 7.67 -16.84 -21.65
N LYS A 188 7.51 -15.97 -20.64
CA LYS A 188 7.92 -14.57 -20.70
C LYS A 188 9.43 -14.41 -20.78
N LEU A 189 10.19 -15.19 -20.01
CA LEU A 189 11.65 -15.18 -20.07
C LEU A 189 12.18 -15.70 -21.41
N ASN A 190 11.58 -16.75 -21.97
CA ASN A 190 11.92 -17.22 -23.31
C ASN A 190 11.67 -16.16 -24.39
N LYS A 191 10.54 -15.42 -24.28
CA LYS A 191 10.20 -14.30 -25.16
C LYS A 191 11.22 -13.15 -25.06
N LEU A 192 11.70 -12.85 -23.86
CA LEU A 192 12.73 -11.82 -23.61
C LEU A 192 14.03 -12.11 -24.39
N VAL A 193 14.43 -13.38 -24.48
CA VAL A 193 15.72 -13.78 -25.05
C VAL A 193 15.67 -14.00 -26.57
N HIS A 194 14.61 -14.61 -27.08
CA HIS A 194 14.51 -14.96 -28.50
C HIS A 194 13.89 -13.86 -29.37
N GLY A 195 13.42 -12.75 -28.76
CA GLY A 195 12.69 -11.69 -29.46
C GLY A 195 11.27 -12.15 -29.84
N SER A 196 10.30 -11.25 -29.79
CA SER A 196 8.94 -11.59 -30.21
C SER A 196 8.92 -11.83 -31.72
N SER A 197 8.50 -13.02 -32.14
CA SER A 197 7.80 -13.14 -33.43
C SER A 197 6.59 -12.19 -33.37
N TYR A 198 6.34 -11.51 -34.48
CA TYR A 198 5.44 -10.36 -34.66
C TYR A 198 4.07 -10.50 -33.97
N GLU A 199 3.50 -9.35 -33.62
CA GLU A 199 2.21 -9.11 -32.95
C GLU A 199 2.24 -9.13 -31.42
N ASP A 200 2.89 -8.14 -30.76
CA ASP A 200 2.57 -7.86 -29.36
C ASP A 200 2.93 -6.44 -28.86
N ASP A 201 2.60 -5.41 -29.64
CA ASP A 201 2.75 -4.01 -29.22
C ASP A 201 1.72 -3.59 -28.14
N GLN A 202 0.77 -4.45 -27.80
CA GLN A 202 -0.27 -4.17 -26.80
C GLN A 202 0.19 -4.47 -25.36
N LEU A 203 0.98 -5.52 -25.12
CA LEU A 203 1.31 -5.95 -23.76
C LEU A 203 2.30 -5.04 -23.02
N GLN A 204 3.15 -4.26 -23.71
CA GLN A 204 4.05 -3.30 -23.04
C GLN A 204 3.30 -2.14 -22.38
N GLN A 205 2.07 -1.85 -22.81
CA GLN A 205 1.24 -0.78 -22.25
C GLN A 205 0.48 -1.24 -20.99
N GLU A 206 0.03 -2.51 -20.94
CA GLU A 206 -0.51 -3.12 -19.72
C GLU A 206 0.57 -3.47 -18.68
N LEU A 207 1.84 -3.58 -19.10
CA LEU A 207 2.99 -3.95 -18.27
C LEU A 207 3.40 -2.89 -17.22
N TRP A 208 2.83 -1.68 -17.27
CA TRP A 208 3.16 -0.60 -16.31
C TRP A 208 1.96 0.01 -15.62
N SER A 209 0.76 -0.54 -15.78
CA SER A 209 -0.45 -0.07 -15.08
C SER A 209 -0.55 -0.59 -13.63
N PHE A 210 0.57 -0.62 -12.91
CA PHE A 210 0.52 -0.25 -11.48
C PHE A 210 0.74 1.27 -11.36
N GLU A 211 0.05 2.02 -12.22
CA GLU A 211 -0.29 3.39 -11.90
C GLU A 211 -1.10 3.28 -10.60
N ILE A 212 -0.48 3.56 -9.45
CA ILE A 212 -1.24 3.92 -8.26
C ILE A 212 -2.02 5.16 -8.69
N HIS A 213 -3.24 4.95 -9.18
CA HIS A 213 -4.14 6.02 -9.59
C HIS A 213 -4.34 6.89 -8.37
N PRO A 214 -3.85 8.14 -8.38
CA PRO A 214 -4.16 9.09 -7.32
C PRO A 214 -5.68 9.31 -7.22
N GLU A 215 -6.42 9.06 -8.31
CA GLU A 215 -7.88 9.15 -8.38
C GLU A 215 -8.64 8.20 -7.44
N MET A 216 -8.04 7.12 -6.92
CA MET A 216 -8.70 6.33 -5.87
C MET A 216 -8.70 7.02 -4.50
N TRP A 217 -7.95 8.11 -4.35
CA TRP A 217 -7.87 8.92 -3.14
C TRP A 217 -8.45 10.32 -3.39
N ASP A 218 -9.47 10.41 -4.24
CA ASP A 218 -10.40 11.53 -4.22
C ASP A 218 -11.01 11.61 -2.82
N LEU A 219 -10.30 12.28 -1.92
CA LEU A 219 -10.85 13.00 -0.78
C LEU A 219 -11.61 14.23 -1.30
N ASN A 220 -12.43 14.04 -2.33
CA ASN A 220 -13.63 14.84 -2.53
C ASN A 220 -14.60 14.41 -1.43
N TYR A 221 -14.26 14.79 -0.19
CA TYR A 221 -15.31 15.26 0.69
C TYR A 221 -15.86 16.51 0.02
N GLU A 222 -16.85 16.31 -0.85
CA GLU A 222 -17.91 17.30 -0.94
C GLU A 222 -18.30 17.58 0.51
N ILE A 223 -17.95 18.78 0.95
CA ILE A 223 -18.54 19.37 2.14
C ILE A 223 -20.01 19.50 1.76
N TYR A 224 -20.80 18.44 1.99
CA TYR A 224 -22.23 18.58 2.13
C TYR A 224 -22.43 19.57 3.29
N PRO A 225 -23.05 20.74 3.06
CA PRO A 225 -23.60 21.50 4.16
C PRO A 225 -24.84 20.73 4.64
N GLU A 226 -24.63 19.58 5.29
CA GLU A 226 -25.69 18.95 6.07
C GLU A 226 -25.94 19.84 7.28
N THR A 227 -27.02 20.61 7.15
CA THR A 227 -27.78 21.25 8.21
C THR A 227 -27.82 20.37 9.45
N TRP A 228 -27.24 20.85 10.55
CA TRP A 228 -27.35 20.24 11.88
C TRP A 228 -28.76 20.45 12.44
N ASP A 229 -29.77 19.86 11.81
CA ASP A 229 -31.11 19.75 12.38
C ASP A 229 -31.15 18.53 13.29
N PHE A 230 -30.89 18.75 14.57
CA PHE A 230 -31.18 17.76 15.61
C PHE A 230 -32.70 17.71 15.86
N PRO A 231 -33.35 16.54 15.77
CA PRO A 231 -34.74 16.42 16.21
C PRO A 231 -34.79 16.61 17.73
N ILE A 232 -35.50 17.64 18.16
CA ILE A 232 -35.92 17.79 19.55
C ILE A 232 -36.98 16.72 19.80
N MET A 233 -36.69 15.77 20.68
CA MET A 233 -37.68 14.92 21.35
C MET A 233 -37.40 14.89 22.85
#